data_AF-A0A3B8KW83-F1
#
_entry.id   AF-A0A3B8KW83-F1
#
_cell.length_a   1.000
_cell.length_b   1.000
_cell.length_c   1.000
_cell.angle_alpha   90.00
_cell.angle_beta   90.00
_cell.angle_gamma   90.00
#
_symmetry.space_group_name_H-M   'P 1'
#
loop_
_entity.id
_entity.type
_entity.pdbx_description
1 polymer ?
#
loop_
_entity_poly.entity_id
_entity_poly.type
_entity_poly.pdbx_seq_one_letter_code
_entity_poly.pdbx_strand_id
1 'polypeptide(L)'
;SLEELRQFQADTGDQKLRRWTQKLLDDNRFAPYLSQRLERILIGVEKGEFLVFKRERFGAWLSQQLADNRPWDEIVTELVAAEGVPTGQPATNFITSAHVDEDIDEQQLAGRTIRVFLGQRIDCAQCHDHLFDPRWKQSHFQGLAAFYAPTRFTSHGVDDDHGLQFEVTDHESNASRVIVPAVPFGSEWLPTDGTPRQKLAAWLTDSRNKRFDRAIVNRIWGQMFGRPFYSPVDDLPDPGDPATEVLDLLADGFRSHGRELKWLIHAIAASRPFRLDSRIFNTDANTPAATELPTVELQHHEEAWAVFPLIRLRPEQVIGAMLQSASLKTIDRNSHLFTRVRRFFGEQEFVQEYGDLGEEELSEQTGTIPQALLRMNGKLARELLQTGPLGATTAIAGATAGDDTLCLASCFEVCLGRHPEPEESAALLPWLTETRGSQREQAVQDIFWALFNSPEFSWNH
;
A
#
# COMPACT_ATOMS: atom_id res chain seq x y z
N SER A 1 -1.12 18.40 6.38
CA SER A 1 -0.38 19.68 6.45
C SER A 1 -0.51 20.28 7.85
N LEU A 2 0.25 21.32 8.19
CA LEU A 2 0.10 22.01 9.48
C LEU A 2 -1.30 22.62 9.64
N GLU A 3 -1.87 23.14 8.57
CA GLU A 3 -3.25 23.66 8.55
C GLU A 3 -4.27 22.57 8.91
N GLU A 4 -4.20 21.41 8.24
CA GLU A 4 -5.08 20.27 8.54
C GLU A 4 -4.89 19.74 9.97
N LEU A 5 -3.65 19.70 10.48
CA LEU A 5 -3.37 19.29 11.85
C LEU A 5 -4.03 20.21 12.87
N ARG A 6 -3.93 21.53 12.67
CA ARG A 6 -4.57 22.53 13.56
C ARG A 6 -6.08 22.48 13.47
N GLN A 7 -6.63 22.29 12.26
CA GLN A 7 -8.07 22.04 12.09
C GLN A 7 -8.51 20.77 12.83
N PHE A 8 -7.73 19.70 12.76
CA PHE A 8 -7.99 18.47 13.50
C PHE A 8 -7.94 18.73 15.00
N GLN A 9 -6.88 19.33 15.53
CA GLN A 9 -6.74 19.62 16.98
C GLN A 9 -7.88 20.48 17.51
N ALA A 10 -8.29 21.52 16.77
CA ALA A 10 -9.37 22.43 17.14
C ALA A 10 -10.78 21.80 17.07
N ASP A 11 -10.94 20.67 16.38
CA ASP A 11 -12.22 20.00 16.24
C ASP A 11 -12.61 19.28 17.55
N THR A 12 -13.66 19.76 18.21
CA THR A 12 -14.24 19.18 19.43
C THR A 12 -15.56 18.46 19.18
N GLY A 13 -15.96 18.27 17.92
CA GLY A 13 -17.25 17.67 17.57
C GLY A 13 -17.27 16.15 17.76
N ASP A 14 -18.47 15.61 17.94
CA ASP A 14 -18.68 14.16 18.10
C ASP A 14 -18.12 13.37 16.92
N GLN A 15 -17.73 12.13 17.21
CA GLN A 15 -17.22 11.18 16.21
C GLN A 15 -16.06 11.76 15.37
N LYS A 16 -15.24 12.62 15.97
CA LYS A 16 -14.10 13.31 15.34
C LYS A 16 -13.29 12.39 14.43
N LEU A 17 -12.80 11.26 14.97
CA LEU A 17 -11.99 10.31 14.19
C LEU A 17 -12.72 9.82 12.95
N ARG A 18 -13.97 9.36 13.08
CA ARG A 18 -14.78 8.91 11.94
C ARG A 18 -14.94 10.00 10.87
N ARG A 19 -15.24 11.24 11.27
CA ARG A 19 -15.40 12.37 10.33
C ARG A 19 -14.10 12.69 9.60
N TRP A 20 -12.98 12.65 10.30
CA TRP A 20 -11.66 12.91 9.72
C TRP A 20 -11.17 11.77 8.83
N THR A 21 -11.39 10.51 9.22
CA THR A 21 -11.15 9.36 8.34
C THR A 21 -11.98 9.48 7.07
N GLN A 22 -13.27 9.84 7.17
CA GLN A 22 -14.10 10.06 5.98
C GLN A 22 -13.56 11.19 5.12
N LYS A 23 -13.18 12.33 5.72
CA LYS A 23 -12.57 13.47 5.00
C LYS A 23 -11.32 13.05 4.23
N LEU A 24 -10.47 12.19 4.81
CA LEU A 24 -9.28 11.68 4.14
C LEU A 24 -9.61 10.69 3.01
N LEU A 25 -10.63 9.85 3.18
CA LEU A 25 -11.09 8.90 2.15
C LEU A 25 -11.82 9.57 0.98
N ASP A 26 -12.41 10.75 1.21
CA ASP A 26 -13.04 11.57 0.18
C ASP A 26 -12.06 12.55 -0.49
N ASP A 27 -10.83 12.64 0.04
CA ASP A 27 -9.78 13.46 -0.55
C ASP A 27 -9.36 12.90 -1.91
N ASN A 28 -9.16 13.80 -2.88
CA ASN A 28 -8.77 13.42 -4.25
C ASN A 28 -7.38 12.75 -4.36
N ARG A 29 -6.60 12.74 -3.28
CA ARG A 29 -5.32 12.04 -3.16
C ARG A 29 -5.49 10.58 -2.76
N PHE A 30 -6.58 10.21 -2.09
CA PHE A 30 -6.79 8.85 -1.56
C PHE A 30 -6.80 7.80 -2.68
N ALA A 31 -7.70 7.96 -3.66
CA ALA A 31 -7.91 6.93 -4.66
C ALA A 31 -6.68 6.71 -5.56
N PRO A 32 -5.95 7.76 -6.04
CA PRO A 32 -4.66 7.56 -6.72
C PRO A 32 -3.61 6.85 -5.87
N TYR A 33 -3.52 7.17 -4.58
CA TYR A 33 -2.55 6.53 -3.67
C TYR A 33 -2.84 5.04 -3.49
N LEU A 34 -4.09 4.70 -3.17
CA LEU A 34 -4.47 3.29 -2.99
C LEU A 34 -4.40 2.51 -4.31
N SER A 35 -4.79 3.13 -5.43
CA SER A 35 -4.64 2.55 -6.78
C SER A 35 -3.19 2.17 -7.03
N GLN A 36 -2.24 3.07 -6.80
CA GLN A 36 -0.82 2.80 -7.03
C GLN A 36 -0.33 1.57 -6.25
N ARG A 37 -0.83 1.32 -5.03
CA ARG A 37 -0.45 0.13 -4.26
C ARG A 37 -1.08 -1.13 -4.82
N LEU A 38 -2.37 -1.08 -5.15
CA LEU A 38 -3.09 -2.22 -5.74
C LEU A 38 -2.60 -2.55 -7.15
N GLU A 39 -2.17 -1.58 -7.95
CA GLU A 39 -1.60 -1.80 -9.28
C GLU A 39 -0.38 -2.71 -9.22
N ARG A 40 0.49 -2.52 -8.22
CA ARG A 40 1.75 -3.25 -8.11
C ARG A 40 1.54 -4.73 -7.87
N ILE A 41 0.47 -5.09 -7.16
CA ILE A 41 0.11 -6.49 -6.94
C ILE A 41 -0.77 -7.05 -8.07
N LEU A 42 -1.58 -6.21 -8.73
CA LEU A 42 -2.50 -6.63 -9.79
C LEU A 42 -1.82 -6.84 -11.15
N ILE A 43 -0.83 -6.00 -11.49
CA ILE A 43 -0.19 -5.98 -12.82
C ILE A 43 1.33 -5.86 -12.72
N GLY A 44 1.89 -6.17 -11.56
CA GLY A 44 3.31 -6.09 -11.26
C GLY A 44 3.88 -4.67 -11.27
N VAL A 45 5.20 -4.55 -11.30
CA VAL A 45 5.91 -3.26 -11.38
C VAL A 45 6.57 -2.98 -12.72
N GLU A 46 6.52 -3.96 -13.62
CA GLU A 46 7.11 -3.85 -14.95
C GLU A 46 6.30 -2.90 -15.84
N LYS A 47 7.00 -2.30 -16.81
CA LYS A 47 6.38 -1.37 -17.77
C LYS A 47 5.65 -2.09 -18.89
N GLY A 48 5.88 -3.39 -19.08
CA GLY A 48 5.32 -4.23 -20.14
C GLY A 48 5.60 -3.70 -21.55
N GLU A 49 5.01 -4.35 -22.55
CA GLU A 49 5.10 -3.90 -23.94
C GLU A 49 4.15 -2.73 -24.20
N PHE A 50 4.67 -1.60 -24.65
CA PHE A 50 3.89 -0.36 -24.79
C PHE A 50 2.64 -0.51 -25.67
N LEU A 51 2.66 -1.35 -26.71
CA LEU A 51 1.51 -1.52 -27.61
C LEU A 51 0.37 -2.33 -26.97
N VAL A 52 0.70 -3.27 -26.11
CA VAL A 52 -0.20 -4.29 -25.55
C VAL A 52 -0.62 -3.97 -24.11
N PHE A 53 0.21 -3.22 -23.38
CA PHE A 53 0.01 -2.90 -21.98
C PHE A 53 0.05 -1.38 -21.73
N LYS A 54 -1.01 -0.88 -21.09
CA LYS A 54 -1.31 0.53 -20.83
C LYS A 54 -1.46 0.78 -19.33
N ARG A 55 -0.37 0.61 -18.58
CA ARG A 55 -0.32 0.81 -17.12
C ARG A 55 -0.99 2.10 -16.64
N GLU A 56 -0.70 3.23 -17.28
CA GLU A 56 -1.28 4.53 -16.88
C GLU A 56 -2.81 4.57 -17.02
N ARG A 57 -3.36 3.90 -18.05
CA ARG A 57 -4.81 3.81 -18.26
C ARG A 57 -5.44 2.91 -17.20
N PHE A 58 -4.78 1.80 -16.88
CA PHE A 58 -5.20 0.92 -15.80
C PHE A 58 -5.23 1.64 -14.46
N GLY A 59 -4.16 2.36 -14.11
CA GLY A 59 -4.10 3.11 -12.85
C GLY A 59 -5.12 4.24 -12.76
N ALA A 60 -5.37 4.96 -13.86
CA ALA A 60 -6.43 5.96 -13.91
C ALA A 60 -7.84 5.33 -13.73
N TRP A 61 -8.08 4.18 -14.35
CA TRP A 61 -9.35 3.45 -14.21
C TRP A 61 -9.53 2.92 -12.78
N LEU A 62 -8.52 2.27 -12.20
CA LEU A 62 -8.59 1.71 -10.84
C LEU A 62 -8.76 2.82 -9.81
N SER A 63 -8.02 3.93 -9.95
CA SER A 63 -8.22 5.14 -9.16
C SER A 63 -9.67 5.64 -9.23
N GLN A 64 -10.30 5.63 -10.41
CA GLN A 64 -11.71 5.99 -10.54
C GLN A 64 -12.63 5.00 -9.83
N GLN A 65 -12.43 3.67 -9.99
CA GLN A 65 -13.24 2.66 -9.30
C GLN A 65 -13.20 2.81 -7.78
N LEU A 66 -12.02 3.12 -7.23
CA LEU A 66 -11.83 3.34 -5.80
C LEU A 66 -12.45 4.66 -5.33
N ALA A 67 -12.39 5.71 -6.14
CA ALA A 67 -13.03 6.99 -5.84
C ALA A 67 -14.56 6.84 -5.74
N ASP A 68 -15.13 6.09 -6.68
CA ASP A 68 -16.57 5.78 -6.76
C ASP A 68 -17.03 4.75 -5.71
N ASN A 69 -16.10 4.23 -4.89
CA ASN A 69 -16.36 3.23 -3.85
C ASN A 69 -17.02 1.96 -4.41
N ARG A 70 -16.62 1.53 -5.62
CA ARG A 70 -17.15 0.31 -6.23
C ARG A 70 -16.77 -0.92 -5.38
N PRO A 71 -17.68 -1.89 -5.19
CA PRO A 71 -17.39 -3.14 -4.51
C PRO A 71 -16.17 -3.87 -5.08
N TRP A 72 -15.31 -4.40 -4.20
CA TRP A 72 -14.07 -5.05 -4.62
C TRP A 72 -14.30 -6.30 -5.48
N ASP A 73 -15.33 -7.08 -5.20
CA ASP A 73 -15.71 -8.22 -6.02
C ASP A 73 -16.11 -7.83 -7.43
N GLU A 74 -16.87 -6.75 -7.62
CA GLU A 74 -17.19 -6.27 -8.97
C GLU A 74 -15.94 -5.84 -9.75
N ILE A 75 -14.99 -5.17 -9.08
CA ILE A 75 -13.71 -4.79 -9.68
C ILE A 75 -12.95 -6.06 -10.11
N VAL A 76 -12.87 -7.08 -9.25
CA VAL A 76 -12.17 -8.35 -9.56
C VAL A 76 -12.88 -9.12 -10.66
N THR A 77 -14.21 -9.14 -10.67
CA THR A 77 -14.97 -9.76 -11.76
C THR A 77 -14.61 -9.14 -13.11
N GLU A 78 -14.54 -7.80 -13.18
CA GLU A 78 -14.14 -7.12 -14.40
C GLU A 78 -12.68 -7.40 -14.77
N LEU A 79 -11.74 -7.36 -13.81
CA LEU A 79 -10.33 -7.64 -14.06
C LEU A 79 -10.10 -9.01 -14.70
N VAL A 80 -10.77 -10.04 -14.17
CA VAL A 80 -10.60 -11.43 -14.61
C VAL A 80 -11.36 -11.69 -15.91
N ALA A 81 -12.55 -11.14 -16.09
CA ALA A 81 -13.41 -11.46 -17.23
C ALA A 81 -13.38 -10.44 -18.39
N ALA A 82 -12.59 -9.36 -18.29
CA ALA A 82 -12.58 -8.31 -19.31
C ALA A 82 -12.07 -8.79 -20.68
N GLU A 83 -12.65 -8.21 -21.72
CA GLU A 83 -12.29 -8.38 -23.13
C GLU A 83 -12.18 -6.99 -23.80
N GLY A 84 -11.45 -6.94 -24.92
CA GLY A 84 -11.28 -5.75 -25.74
C GLY A 84 -9.94 -5.02 -25.56
N VAL A 85 -9.83 -3.86 -26.19
CA VAL A 85 -8.58 -3.11 -26.30
C VAL A 85 -8.23 -2.44 -24.95
N PRO A 86 -7.01 -2.61 -24.41
CA PRO A 86 -6.57 -2.01 -23.13
C PRO A 86 -6.71 -0.49 -23.01
N THR A 87 -6.81 0.22 -24.14
CA THR A 87 -7.03 1.68 -24.14
C THR A 87 -8.51 2.04 -23.87
N GLY A 88 -9.45 1.23 -24.35
CA GLY A 88 -10.89 1.43 -24.17
C GLY A 88 -11.47 0.65 -23.00
N GLN A 89 -10.87 -0.50 -22.67
CA GLN A 89 -11.22 -1.38 -21.57
C GLN A 89 -10.00 -1.58 -20.66
N PRO A 90 -9.69 -0.63 -19.77
CA PRO A 90 -8.44 -0.68 -19.01
C PRO A 90 -8.28 -1.91 -18.13
N ALA A 91 -9.36 -2.52 -17.64
CA ALA A 91 -9.32 -3.74 -16.84
C ALA A 91 -8.58 -4.91 -17.53
N THR A 92 -8.58 -4.97 -18.87
CA THR A 92 -7.85 -6.00 -19.63
C THR A 92 -6.34 -5.94 -19.42
N ASN A 93 -5.79 -4.86 -18.85
CA ASN A 93 -4.38 -4.81 -18.46
C ASN A 93 -4.01 -5.81 -17.36
N PHE A 94 -4.98 -6.31 -16.58
CA PHE A 94 -4.73 -7.46 -15.71
C PHE A 94 -4.26 -8.66 -16.53
N ILE A 95 -4.94 -8.93 -17.64
CA ILE A 95 -4.62 -10.02 -18.55
C ILE A 95 -3.35 -9.71 -19.35
N THR A 96 -3.25 -8.51 -19.95
CA THR A 96 -2.09 -8.17 -20.79
C THR A 96 -0.80 -7.93 -20.01
N SER A 97 -0.87 -7.83 -18.68
CA SER A 97 0.33 -7.87 -17.82
C SER A 97 1.07 -9.21 -17.85
N ALA A 98 0.44 -10.27 -18.40
CA ALA A 98 1.05 -11.57 -18.64
C ALA A 98 1.36 -11.83 -20.12
N HIS A 99 1.40 -10.79 -20.96
CA HIS A 99 1.76 -10.94 -22.36
C HIS A 99 3.26 -11.23 -22.52
N VAL A 100 3.61 -12.30 -23.23
CA VAL A 100 4.99 -12.74 -23.50
C VAL A 100 5.06 -13.32 -24.91
N ASP A 101 6.04 -12.89 -25.72
CA ASP A 101 6.37 -13.45 -27.04
C ASP A 101 5.13 -13.67 -27.95
N GLU A 102 4.26 -12.66 -28.05
CA GLU A 102 3.00 -12.65 -28.81
C GLU A 102 1.83 -13.49 -28.25
N ASP A 103 1.99 -14.17 -27.11
CA ASP A 103 0.91 -14.92 -26.44
C ASP A 103 0.61 -14.39 -25.02
N ILE A 104 -0.38 -14.96 -24.36
CA ILE A 104 -0.72 -14.69 -22.95
C ILE A 104 -0.27 -15.87 -22.11
N ASP A 105 0.61 -15.63 -21.14
CA ASP A 105 1.09 -16.65 -20.21
C ASP A 105 -0.01 -17.00 -19.20
N GLU A 106 -0.71 -18.12 -19.46
CA GLU A 106 -1.82 -18.59 -18.62
C GLU A 106 -1.37 -19.02 -17.22
N GLN A 107 -0.13 -19.49 -17.10
CA GLN A 107 0.43 -19.96 -15.83
C GLN A 107 0.78 -18.75 -14.94
N GLN A 108 1.34 -17.69 -15.53
CA GLN A 108 1.56 -16.43 -14.84
C GLN A 108 0.23 -15.83 -14.33
N LEU A 109 -0.82 -15.83 -15.17
CA LEU A 109 -2.14 -15.35 -14.75
C LEU A 109 -2.74 -16.20 -13.63
N ALA A 110 -2.62 -17.53 -13.69
CA ALA A 110 -3.11 -18.42 -12.65
C ALA A 110 -2.41 -18.14 -11.31
N GLY A 111 -1.08 -18.09 -11.30
CA GLY A 111 -0.29 -17.78 -10.11
C GLY A 111 -0.66 -16.42 -9.51
N ARG A 112 -0.74 -15.37 -10.35
CA ARG A 112 -1.13 -14.02 -9.91
C ARG A 112 -2.55 -13.97 -9.36
N THR A 113 -3.51 -14.60 -10.03
CA THR A 113 -4.92 -14.67 -9.60
C THR A 113 -5.04 -15.23 -8.19
N ILE A 114 -4.36 -16.35 -7.92
CA ILE A 114 -4.47 -17.05 -6.64
C ILE A 114 -3.75 -16.27 -5.53
N ARG A 115 -2.55 -15.78 -5.81
CA ARG A 115 -1.76 -14.99 -4.86
C ARG A 115 -2.48 -13.71 -4.46
N VAL A 116 -3.01 -12.99 -5.45
CA VAL A 116 -3.66 -11.70 -5.21
C VAL A 116 -5.04 -11.86 -4.58
N PHE A 117 -5.88 -12.72 -5.15
CA PHE A 117 -7.29 -12.79 -4.79
C PHE A 117 -7.61 -13.87 -3.77
N LEU A 118 -6.76 -14.86 -3.53
CA LEU A 118 -7.00 -15.89 -2.49
C LEU A 118 -5.96 -15.84 -1.37
N GLY A 119 -4.89 -15.07 -1.53
CA GLY A 119 -3.80 -14.99 -0.57
C GLY A 119 -3.18 -16.36 -0.33
N GLN A 120 -2.86 -17.08 -1.41
CA GLN A 120 -2.17 -18.37 -1.37
C GLN A 120 -0.99 -18.36 -2.34
N ARG A 121 0.14 -18.93 -1.95
CA ARG A 121 1.29 -19.15 -2.83
C ARG A 121 1.34 -20.61 -3.27
N ILE A 122 0.84 -20.88 -4.48
CA ILE A 122 0.86 -22.25 -5.04
C ILE A 122 1.73 -22.35 -6.28
N ASP A 123 2.62 -21.39 -6.51
CA ASP A 123 3.49 -21.34 -7.70
C ASP A 123 4.38 -22.59 -7.82
N CYS A 124 4.85 -23.15 -6.70
CA CYS A 124 5.56 -24.43 -6.69
C CYS A 124 4.73 -25.59 -7.27
N ALA A 125 3.39 -25.48 -7.17
CA ALA A 125 2.45 -26.44 -7.74
C ALA A 125 2.36 -26.40 -9.27
N GLN A 126 3.08 -25.50 -9.93
CA GLN A 126 3.23 -25.52 -11.39
C GLN A 126 3.93 -26.82 -11.86
N CYS A 127 4.98 -27.22 -11.16
CA CYS A 127 5.86 -28.32 -11.58
C CYS A 127 5.62 -29.64 -10.82
N HIS A 128 5.21 -29.58 -9.55
CA HIS A 128 5.03 -30.76 -8.70
C HIS A 128 3.98 -30.52 -7.61
N ASP A 129 3.43 -31.56 -6.97
CA ASP A 129 2.59 -31.35 -5.79
C ASP A 129 3.35 -30.59 -4.69
N HIS A 130 2.71 -29.66 -4.00
CA HIS A 130 3.40 -28.77 -3.07
C HIS A 130 4.09 -29.56 -1.94
N LEU A 131 5.40 -29.35 -1.76
CA LEU A 131 6.26 -30.20 -0.91
C LEU A 131 5.87 -30.19 0.58
N PHE A 132 5.42 -29.03 1.06
CA PHE A 132 5.18 -28.80 2.50
C PHE A 132 3.70 -28.66 2.85
N ASP A 133 2.83 -28.67 1.83
CA ASP A 133 1.39 -28.53 2.01
C ASP A 133 0.67 -29.54 1.11
N PRO A 134 0.25 -30.69 1.67
CA PRO A 134 -0.35 -31.77 0.89
C PRO A 134 -1.71 -31.40 0.27
N ARG A 135 -2.27 -30.23 0.61
CA ARG A 135 -3.55 -29.74 0.07
C ARG A 135 -3.40 -29.21 -1.35
N TRP A 136 -2.24 -28.65 -1.70
CA TRP A 136 -2.00 -28.03 -2.98
C TRP A 136 -1.34 -29.00 -3.94
N LYS A 137 -2.10 -29.41 -4.97
CA LYS A 137 -1.67 -30.38 -5.98
C LYS A 137 -1.34 -29.68 -7.29
N GLN A 138 -0.49 -30.32 -8.08
CA GLN A 138 -0.17 -29.84 -9.43
C GLN A 138 -1.43 -29.70 -10.30
N SER A 139 -2.36 -30.64 -10.15
CA SER A 139 -3.64 -30.60 -10.86
C SER A 139 -4.50 -29.37 -10.50
N HIS A 140 -4.36 -28.82 -9.29
CA HIS A 140 -5.08 -27.60 -8.89
C HIS A 140 -4.53 -26.39 -9.65
N PHE A 141 -3.20 -26.26 -9.75
CA PHE A 141 -2.58 -25.18 -10.51
C PHE A 141 -2.93 -25.29 -12.00
N GLN A 142 -2.78 -26.48 -12.58
CA GLN A 142 -3.08 -26.73 -13.99
C GLN A 142 -4.56 -26.47 -14.32
N GLY A 143 -5.48 -26.87 -13.44
CA GLY A 143 -6.91 -26.60 -13.60
C GLY A 143 -7.24 -25.12 -13.58
N LEU A 144 -6.51 -24.33 -12.77
CA LEU A 144 -6.67 -22.87 -12.70
C LEU A 144 -6.08 -22.18 -13.94
N ALA A 145 -4.88 -22.60 -14.39
CA ALA A 145 -4.29 -22.13 -15.64
C ALA A 145 -5.19 -22.42 -16.85
N ALA A 146 -5.87 -23.57 -16.86
CA ALA A 146 -6.77 -23.93 -17.94
C ALA A 146 -7.96 -22.97 -18.14
N PHE A 147 -8.36 -22.18 -17.12
CA PHE A 147 -9.36 -21.12 -17.31
C PHE A 147 -8.88 -19.98 -18.21
N TYR A 148 -7.56 -19.78 -18.32
CA TYR A 148 -6.96 -18.76 -19.17
C TYR A 148 -6.54 -19.28 -20.55
N ALA A 149 -6.59 -20.58 -20.81
CA ALA A 149 -6.12 -21.17 -22.09
C ALA A 149 -6.78 -20.61 -23.36
N PRO A 150 -8.05 -20.19 -23.37
CA PRO A 150 -8.63 -19.52 -24.53
C PRO A 150 -8.13 -18.09 -24.77
N THR A 151 -7.46 -17.48 -23.78
CA THR A 151 -7.14 -16.04 -23.79
C THR A 151 -6.10 -15.71 -24.86
N ARG A 152 -6.41 -14.78 -25.75
CA ARG A 152 -5.45 -14.28 -26.75
C ARG A 152 -5.46 -12.76 -26.83
N PHE A 153 -4.36 -12.20 -27.33
CA PHE A 153 -4.29 -10.78 -27.70
C PHE A 153 -4.35 -10.64 -29.22
N THR A 154 -5.44 -10.06 -29.72
CA THR A 154 -5.69 -9.87 -31.16
C THR A 154 -5.69 -8.38 -31.53
N SER A 155 -5.95 -8.07 -32.80
CA SER A 155 -6.15 -6.68 -33.24
C SER A 155 -7.33 -5.97 -32.56
N HIS A 156 -8.26 -6.73 -31.97
CA HIS A 156 -9.38 -6.19 -31.19
C HIS A 156 -9.09 -6.13 -29.67
N GLY A 157 -7.85 -6.45 -29.26
CA GLY A 157 -7.43 -6.54 -27.87
C GLY A 157 -7.58 -7.95 -27.31
N VAL A 158 -7.87 -8.06 -26.01
CA VAL A 158 -8.06 -9.35 -25.35
C VAL A 158 -9.35 -10.01 -25.82
N ASP A 159 -9.28 -11.28 -26.22
CA ASP A 159 -10.41 -12.08 -26.69
C ASP A 159 -10.23 -13.56 -26.28
N ASP A 160 -11.30 -14.36 -26.39
CA ASP A 160 -11.29 -15.80 -26.14
C ASP A 160 -11.40 -16.62 -27.43
N ASP A 161 -10.35 -17.35 -27.79
CA ASP A 161 -10.43 -18.43 -28.77
C ASP A 161 -10.85 -19.74 -28.07
N HIS A 162 -12.15 -20.00 -28.08
CA HIS A 162 -12.75 -21.19 -27.46
C HIS A 162 -12.31 -22.53 -28.08
N GLY A 163 -11.58 -22.52 -29.20
CA GLY A 163 -10.97 -23.72 -29.77
C GLY A 163 -9.71 -24.18 -29.03
N LEU A 164 -9.09 -23.31 -28.24
CA LEU A 164 -7.83 -23.58 -27.56
C LEU A 164 -8.05 -24.27 -26.21
N GLN A 165 -7.18 -25.23 -25.94
CA GLN A 165 -7.21 -26.05 -24.74
C GLN A 165 -5.85 -25.98 -24.04
N PHE A 166 -5.87 -26.06 -22.71
CA PHE A 166 -4.63 -26.12 -21.95
C PHE A 166 -4.01 -27.50 -22.10
N GLU A 167 -2.85 -27.57 -22.74
CA GLU A 167 -2.09 -28.81 -22.89
C GLU A 167 -0.86 -28.77 -22.01
N VAL A 168 -0.65 -29.84 -21.25
CA VAL A 168 0.57 -30.05 -20.47
C VAL A 168 1.32 -31.23 -21.06
N THR A 169 2.58 -31.01 -21.42
CA THR A 169 3.50 -32.07 -21.83
C THR A 169 4.29 -32.55 -20.62
N ASP A 170 4.20 -33.84 -20.33
CA ASP A 170 4.99 -34.48 -19.29
C ASP A 170 6.46 -34.62 -19.75
N HIS A 171 7.39 -34.07 -18.98
CA HIS A 171 8.81 -34.02 -19.35
C HIS A 171 9.50 -35.39 -19.36
N GLU A 172 8.99 -36.38 -18.62
CA GLU A 172 9.61 -37.70 -18.53
C GLU A 172 9.12 -38.63 -19.65
N SER A 173 7.83 -38.55 -19.97
CA SER A 173 7.16 -39.42 -20.93
C SER A 173 6.95 -38.79 -22.31
N ASN A 174 7.13 -37.47 -22.45
CA ASN A 174 6.77 -36.67 -23.63
C ASN A 174 5.30 -36.82 -24.05
N ALA A 175 4.42 -37.29 -23.15
CA ALA A 175 3.00 -37.39 -23.42
C ALA A 175 2.32 -36.04 -23.16
N SER A 176 1.56 -35.54 -24.14
CA SER A 176 0.69 -34.38 -23.94
C SER A 176 -0.69 -34.82 -23.43
N ARG A 177 -1.21 -34.08 -22.44
CA ARG A 177 -2.58 -34.24 -21.97
C ARG A 177 -3.29 -32.91 -21.91
N VAL A 178 -4.56 -32.92 -22.33
CA VAL A 178 -5.47 -31.78 -22.19
C VAL A 178 -5.95 -31.70 -20.75
N ILE A 179 -5.90 -30.51 -20.17
CA ILE A 179 -6.41 -30.20 -18.85
C ILE A 179 -7.73 -29.44 -18.98
N VAL A 180 -8.75 -29.94 -18.28
CA VAL A 180 -10.04 -29.27 -18.18
C VAL A 180 -10.00 -28.21 -17.08
N PRO A 181 -10.55 -27.00 -17.30
CA PRO A 181 -10.65 -25.98 -16.25
C PRO A 181 -11.31 -26.52 -14.99
N ALA A 182 -10.63 -26.37 -13.86
CA ALA A 182 -11.08 -26.88 -12.57
C ALA A 182 -10.55 -26.02 -11.43
N VAL A 183 -11.34 -25.91 -10.37
CA VAL A 183 -10.98 -25.16 -9.17
C VAL A 183 -10.58 -26.11 -8.04
N PRO A 184 -9.67 -25.71 -7.13
CA PRO A 184 -9.18 -26.54 -6.04
C PRO A 184 -10.23 -26.90 -4.99
N PHE A 185 -11.28 -26.08 -4.85
CA PHE A 185 -12.35 -26.25 -3.88
C PHE A 185 -13.62 -25.55 -4.36
N GLY A 186 -14.78 -25.91 -3.81
CA GLY A 186 -16.04 -25.24 -4.12
C GLY A 186 -16.40 -25.35 -5.60
N SER A 187 -16.17 -26.51 -6.22
CA SER A 187 -16.47 -26.70 -7.66
C SER A 187 -17.96 -26.54 -7.95
N GLU A 188 -18.83 -26.76 -6.97
CA GLU A 188 -20.26 -26.50 -7.02
C GLU A 188 -20.62 -25.00 -7.01
N TRP A 189 -19.64 -24.11 -6.91
CA TRP A 189 -19.83 -22.65 -6.98
C TRP A 189 -19.65 -22.11 -8.40
N LEU A 190 -19.02 -22.89 -9.28
CA LEU A 190 -18.84 -22.52 -10.68
C LEU A 190 -20.20 -22.45 -11.38
N PRO A 191 -20.50 -21.36 -12.11
CA PRO A 191 -21.72 -21.29 -12.91
C PRO A 191 -21.66 -22.26 -14.09
N THR A 192 -22.84 -22.72 -14.53
CA THR A 192 -22.97 -23.64 -15.66
C THR A 192 -22.61 -22.96 -16.99
N ASP A 193 -23.02 -21.71 -17.16
CA ASP A 193 -22.85 -20.91 -18.37
C ASP A 193 -21.73 -19.88 -18.23
N GLY A 194 -21.32 -19.28 -19.35
CA GLY A 194 -20.27 -18.26 -19.43
C GLY A 194 -18.93 -18.79 -19.93
N THR A 195 -18.05 -17.86 -20.31
CA THR A 195 -16.67 -18.18 -20.72
C THR A 195 -15.87 -18.72 -19.53
N PRO A 196 -14.75 -19.43 -19.75
CA PRO A 196 -13.91 -19.89 -18.66
C PRO A 196 -13.50 -18.76 -17.69
N ARG A 197 -13.05 -17.60 -18.18
CA ARG A 197 -12.71 -16.47 -17.30
C ARG A 197 -13.91 -15.92 -16.53
N GLN A 198 -15.11 -15.87 -17.13
CA GLN A 198 -16.34 -15.48 -16.42
C GLN A 198 -16.68 -16.45 -15.28
N LYS A 199 -16.52 -17.77 -15.52
CA LYS A 199 -16.71 -18.81 -14.50
C LYS A 199 -15.70 -18.68 -13.37
N LEU A 200 -14.43 -18.44 -13.70
CA LEU A 200 -13.36 -18.23 -12.73
C LEU A 200 -13.64 -16.99 -11.87
N ALA A 201 -14.01 -15.86 -12.50
CA ALA A 201 -14.39 -14.63 -11.82
C ALA A 201 -15.54 -14.83 -10.82
N ALA A 202 -16.58 -15.57 -11.23
CA ALA A 202 -17.72 -15.89 -10.38
C ALA A 202 -17.32 -16.79 -9.19
N TRP A 203 -16.45 -17.78 -9.40
CA TRP A 203 -15.94 -18.62 -8.31
C TRP A 203 -15.06 -17.87 -7.31
N LEU A 204 -14.18 -16.98 -7.81
CA LEU A 204 -13.34 -16.13 -6.96
C LEU A 204 -14.20 -15.27 -6.04
N THR A 205 -15.24 -14.65 -6.60
CA THR A 205 -16.07 -13.66 -5.92
C THR A 205 -17.30 -14.24 -5.23
N ASP A 206 -17.50 -15.56 -5.25
CA ASP A 206 -18.62 -16.20 -4.57
C ASP A 206 -18.63 -15.84 -3.07
N SER A 207 -19.83 -15.55 -2.54
CA SER A 207 -20.04 -15.18 -1.13
C SER A 207 -19.51 -16.23 -0.13
N ARG A 208 -19.44 -17.51 -0.54
CA ARG A 208 -18.89 -18.63 0.25
C ARG A 208 -17.36 -18.65 0.27
N ASN A 209 -16.70 -17.95 -0.65
CA ASN A 209 -15.25 -17.92 -0.75
C ASN A 209 -14.64 -16.96 0.29
N LYS A 210 -14.44 -17.47 1.52
CA LYS A 210 -13.81 -16.69 2.61
C LYS A 210 -12.37 -16.27 2.31
N ARG A 211 -11.64 -17.02 1.46
CA ARG A 211 -10.26 -16.67 1.10
C ARG A 211 -10.20 -15.37 0.32
N PHE A 212 -11.20 -15.12 -0.51
CA PHE A 212 -11.32 -13.89 -1.29
C PHE A 212 -11.36 -12.65 -0.39
N ASP A 213 -12.26 -12.66 0.59
CA ASP A 213 -12.42 -11.55 1.52
C ASP A 213 -11.17 -11.40 2.40
N ARG A 214 -10.59 -12.50 2.91
CA ARG A 214 -9.40 -12.48 3.78
C ARG A 214 -8.16 -11.93 3.07
N ALA A 215 -7.96 -12.25 1.79
CA ALA A 215 -6.79 -11.83 1.04
C ALA A 215 -6.67 -10.31 0.95
N ILE A 216 -7.75 -9.63 0.57
CA ILE A 216 -7.75 -8.16 0.50
C ILE A 216 -7.75 -7.52 1.89
N VAL A 217 -8.42 -8.12 2.87
CA VAL A 217 -8.42 -7.63 4.26
C VAL A 217 -7.02 -7.64 4.87
N ASN A 218 -6.29 -8.76 4.77
CA ASN A 218 -4.92 -8.85 5.29
C ASN A 218 -3.98 -7.84 4.60
N ARG A 219 -4.19 -7.62 3.29
CA ARG A 219 -3.41 -6.66 2.52
C ARG A 219 -3.68 -5.22 2.93
N ILE A 220 -4.94 -4.81 3.05
CA ILE A 220 -5.30 -3.45 3.49
C ILE A 220 -4.88 -3.21 4.94
N TRP A 221 -4.99 -4.22 5.81
CA TRP A 221 -4.39 -4.19 7.14
C TRP A 221 -2.89 -3.88 7.05
N GLY A 222 -2.16 -4.61 6.21
CA GLY A 222 -0.74 -4.36 5.96
C GLY A 222 -0.43 -2.96 5.45
N GLN A 223 -1.26 -2.41 4.54
CA GLN A 223 -1.08 -1.04 4.06
C GLN A 223 -1.22 -0.01 5.17
N MET A 224 -2.10 -0.26 6.15
CA MET A 224 -2.37 0.66 7.25
C MET A 224 -1.39 0.52 8.41
N PHE A 225 -0.97 -0.72 8.72
CA PHE A 225 -0.08 -1.05 9.83
C PHE A 225 1.38 -1.25 9.45
N GLY A 226 1.76 -1.07 8.18
CA GLY A 226 3.13 -1.30 7.70
C GLY A 226 3.54 -2.78 7.62
N ARG A 227 2.87 -3.64 8.36
CA ARG A 227 2.98 -5.10 8.35
C ARG A 227 1.59 -5.73 8.28
N PRO A 228 1.40 -6.81 7.50
CA PRO A 228 0.12 -7.50 7.43
C PRO A 228 -0.23 -8.14 8.79
N PHE A 229 -1.50 -8.49 8.97
CA PHE A 229 -1.92 -9.21 10.19
C PHE A 229 -1.23 -10.56 10.26
N TYR A 230 -1.18 -11.27 9.13
CA TYR A 230 -0.41 -12.49 8.94
C TYR A 230 0.64 -12.29 7.84
N SER A 231 1.86 -12.74 8.09
CA SER A 231 2.98 -12.69 7.15
C SER A 231 3.40 -14.10 6.75
N PRO A 232 3.61 -14.40 5.45
CA PRO A 232 3.52 -13.50 4.30
C PRO A 232 2.10 -12.99 4.01
N VAL A 233 1.97 -11.80 3.42
CA VAL A 233 0.66 -11.15 3.18
C VAL A 233 -0.29 -11.97 2.30
N ASP A 234 0.28 -12.80 1.43
CA ASP A 234 -0.36 -13.57 0.37
C ASP A 234 -0.13 -15.08 0.50
N ASP A 235 0.19 -15.56 1.71
CA ASP A 235 0.27 -16.98 2.04
C ASP A 235 -0.47 -17.27 3.37
N LEU A 236 -1.80 -17.09 3.31
CA LEU A 236 -2.67 -17.17 4.47
C LEU A 236 -2.99 -18.63 4.85
N PRO A 237 -3.06 -18.96 6.15
CA PRO A 237 -3.68 -20.20 6.63
C PRO A 237 -5.13 -20.33 6.16
N ASP A 238 -5.75 -21.51 6.30
CA ASP A 238 -7.15 -21.69 5.92
C ASP A 238 -8.10 -20.85 6.80
N PRO A 239 -9.25 -20.42 6.27
CA PRO A 239 -10.29 -19.80 7.09
C PRO A 239 -10.68 -20.71 8.25
N GLY A 240 -10.82 -20.15 9.45
CA GLY A 240 -11.06 -20.89 10.69
C GLY A 240 -9.79 -21.27 11.48
N ASP A 241 -8.60 -20.92 11.00
CA ASP A 241 -7.37 -21.07 11.80
C ASP A 241 -7.41 -20.12 13.02
N PRO A 242 -7.22 -20.63 14.26
CA PRO A 242 -7.26 -19.81 15.48
C PRO A 242 -6.31 -18.61 15.47
N ALA A 243 -5.15 -18.72 14.81
CA ALA A 243 -4.18 -17.63 14.71
C ALA A 243 -4.67 -16.47 13.82
N THR A 244 -5.72 -16.70 13.01
CA THR A 244 -6.26 -15.70 12.06
C THR A 244 -7.74 -15.41 12.26
N GLU A 245 -8.32 -15.77 13.41
CA GLU A 245 -9.75 -15.56 13.71
C GLU A 245 -10.17 -14.08 13.55
N VAL A 246 -9.29 -13.13 13.90
CA VAL A 246 -9.54 -11.69 13.71
C VAL A 246 -9.68 -11.32 12.24
N LEU A 247 -8.90 -11.95 11.35
CA LEU A 247 -9.04 -11.75 9.91
C LEU A 247 -10.38 -12.29 9.40
N ASP A 248 -10.84 -13.42 9.93
CA ASP A 248 -12.15 -13.98 9.57
C ASP A 248 -13.29 -13.05 9.97
N LEU A 249 -13.23 -12.50 11.20
CA LEU A 249 -14.22 -11.55 11.69
C LEU A 249 -14.28 -10.27 10.82
N LEU A 250 -13.11 -9.71 10.48
CA LEU A 250 -13.04 -8.51 9.66
C LEU A 250 -13.45 -8.78 8.21
N ALA A 251 -13.13 -9.96 7.66
CA ALA A 251 -13.57 -10.41 6.34
C ALA A 251 -15.09 -10.61 6.25
N ASP A 252 -15.71 -11.20 7.28
CA ASP A 252 -17.16 -11.33 7.37
C ASP A 252 -17.84 -9.96 7.46
N GLY A 253 -17.25 -9.02 8.22
CA GLY A 253 -17.66 -7.62 8.26
C GLY A 253 -17.56 -6.94 6.89
N PHE A 254 -16.44 -7.10 6.20
CA PHE A 254 -16.20 -6.54 4.87
C PHE A 254 -17.22 -7.04 3.86
N ARG A 255 -17.47 -8.35 3.82
CA ARG A 255 -18.48 -8.94 2.94
C ARG A 255 -19.89 -8.43 3.23
N SER A 256 -20.28 -8.37 4.51
CA SER A 256 -21.62 -7.90 4.90
C SER A 256 -21.87 -6.42 4.62
N HIS A 257 -20.81 -5.62 4.42
CA HIS A 257 -20.87 -4.22 4.03
C HIS A 257 -20.52 -4.00 2.55
N GLY A 258 -20.88 -4.96 1.69
CA GLY A 258 -20.80 -4.80 0.24
C GLY A 258 -19.38 -4.79 -0.31
N ARG A 259 -18.38 -5.30 0.43
CA ARG A 259 -16.97 -5.36 0.01
C ARG A 259 -16.41 -3.99 -0.39
N GLU A 260 -16.82 -2.94 0.33
CA GLU A 260 -16.36 -1.58 0.14
C GLU A 260 -15.01 -1.35 0.83
N LEU A 261 -13.97 -1.01 0.08
CA LEU A 261 -12.63 -0.77 0.64
C LEU A 261 -12.58 0.43 1.59
N LYS A 262 -13.40 1.48 1.33
CA LYS A 262 -13.50 2.62 2.25
C LYS A 262 -14.10 2.21 3.59
N TRP A 263 -15.10 1.33 3.60
CA TRP A 263 -15.65 0.76 4.84
C TRP A 263 -14.58 -0.01 5.61
N LEU A 264 -13.79 -0.84 4.93
CA LEU A 264 -12.72 -1.62 5.56
C LEU A 264 -11.68 -0.74 6.23
N ILE A 265 -11.26 0.34 5.55
CA ILE A 265 -10.32 1.31 6.11
C ILE A 265 -10.91 2.01 7.34
N HIS A 266 -12.20 2.36 7.32
CA HIS A 266 -12.89 2.89 8.51
C HIS A 266 -12.89 1.89 9.67
N ALA A 267 -13.22 0.62 9.40
CA ALA A 267 -13.26 -0.41 10.42
C ALA A 267 -11.87 -0.62 11.08
N ILE A 268 -10.82 -0.65 10.28
CA ILE A 268 -9.44 -0.76 10.77
C ILE A 268 -9.05 0.51 11.56
N ALA A 269 -9.31 1.70 11.03
CA ALA A 269 -8.98 2.96 11.70
C ALA A 269 -9.73 3.16 13.03
N ALA A 270 -10.94 2.63 13.14
CA ALA A 270 -11.75 2.67 14.37
C ALA A 270 -11.36 1.59 15.39
N SER A 271 -10.57 0.58 14.99
CA SER A 271 -10.14 -0.51 15.85
C SER A 271 -9.32 0.00 17.04
N ARG A 272 -9.25 -0.79 18.12
CA ARG A 272 -8.36 -0.46 19.23
C ARG A 272 -6.89 -0.52 18.81
N PRO A 273 -6.39 -1.59 18.15
CA PRO A 273 -4.97 -1.67 17.74
C PRO A 273 -4.46 -0.48 16.95
N PHE A 274 -5.28 0.07 16.03
CA PHE A 274 -4.88 1.22 15.21
C PHE A 274 -4.83 2.54 15.99
N ARG A 275 -5.42 2.58 17.19
CA ARG A 275 -5.48 3.77 18.05
C ARG A 275 -4.57 3.67 19.28
N LEU A 276 -3.75 2.64 19.35
CA LEU A 276 -2.75 2.51 20.41
C LEU A 276 -1.54 3.40 20.10
N ASP A 277 -0.76 3.69 21.14
CA ASP A 277 0.55 4.32 21.04
C ASP A 277 1.59 3.23 20.72
N SER A 278 2.67 3.55 20.02
CA SER A 278 3.82 2.62 19.90
C SER A 278 4.59 2.45 21.20
N ARG A 279 4.40 3.33 22.20
CA ARG A 279 5.01 3.20 23.53
C ARG A 279 4.25 2.20 24.39
N ILE A 280 5.03 1.36 25.07
CA ILE A 280 4.52 0.52 26.16
C ILE A 280 4.44 1.39 27.41
N PHE A 281 3.21 1.68 27.85
CA PHE A 281 2.98 2.34 29.13
C PHE A 281 3.03 1.31 30.25
N ASN A 282 4.08 1.37 31.07
CA ASN A 282 4.13 0.57 32.29
C ASN A 282 3.28 1.21 33.38
N THR A 283 2.26 0.48 33.85
CA THR A 283 1.38 0.92 34.94
C THR A 283 2.00 0.77 36.33
N ASP A 284 3.06 -0.04 36.44
CA ASP A 284 3.75 -0.31 37.70
C ASP A 284 5.09 0.43 37.76
N ALA A 285 5.30 1.22 38.82
CA ALA A 285 6.52 2.00 39.03
C ALA A 285 7.79 1.14 39.23
N ASN A 286 7.66 -0.17 39.36
CA ASN A 286 8.76 -1.13 39.51
C ASN A 286 9.13 -1.84 38.21
N THR A 287 8.42 -1.58 37.11
CA THR A 287 8.68 -2.24 35.83
C THR A 287 9.57 -1.32 34.97
N PRO A 288 10.63 -1.84 34.32
CA PRO A 288 11.58 -1.04 33.56
C PRO A 288 10.91 -0.16 32.49
N ALA A 289 11.53 0.95 32.10
CA ALA A 289 11.05 1.75 30.98
C ALA A 289 11.02 0.90 29.69
N ALA A 290 10.23 1.28 28.67
CA ALA A 290 10.19 0.53 27.40
C ALA A 290 11.58 0.35 26.75
N THR A 291 12.49 1.31 26.97
CA THR A 291 13.91 1.26 26.55
C THR A 291 14.75 0.21 27.27
N GLU A 292 14.26 -0.32 28.38
CA GLU A 292 14.92 -1.29 29.25
C GLU A 292 14.29 -2.69 29.14
N LEU A 293 13.18 -2.82 28.40
CA LEU A 293 12.56 -4.12 28.14
C LEU A 293 13.41 -4.95 27.18
N PRO A 294 13.53 -6.28 27.40
CA PRO A 294 14.14 -7.18 26.44
C PRO A 294 13.43 -7.09 25.08
N THR A 295 14.18 -7.16 23.98
CA THR A 295 13.63 -7.11 22.61
C THR A 295 12.51 -8.14 22.37
N VAL A 296 12.62 -9.32 23.00
CA VAL A 296 11.61 -10.39 22.90
C VAL A 296 10.26 -9.96 23.47
N GLU A 297 10.25 -9.17 24.55
CA GLU A 297 9.03 -8.68 25.17
C GLU A 297 8.37 -7.60 24.31
N LEU A 298 9.16 -6.69 23.74
CA LEU A 298 8.68 -5.72 22.75
C LEU A 298 8.03 -6.42 21.55
N GLN A 299 8.69 -7.44 21.01
CA GLN A 299 8.18 -8.24 19.90
C GLN A 299 6.86 -8.93 20.27
N HIS A 300 6.73 -9.46 21.48
CA HIS A 300 5.49 -10.07 21.94
C HIS A 300 4.32 -9.07 21.98
N HIS A 301 4.56 -7.84 22.45
CA HIS A 301 3.55 -6.78 22.44
C HIS A 301 3.11 -6.42 21.00
N GLU A 302 4.05 -6.36 20.06
CA GLU A 302 3.75 -6.10 18.66
C GLU A 302 3.01 -7.27 17.98
N GLU A 303 3.40 -8.51 18.25
CA GLU A 303 2.71 -9.73 17.76
C GLU A 303 1.29 -9.83 18.30
N ALA A 304 1.07 -9.41 19.55
CA ALA A 304 -0.24 -9.36 20.19
C ALA A 304 -1.09 -8.13 19.80
N TRP A 305 -0.59 -7.23 18.95
CA TRP A 305 -1.24 -5.96 18.61
C TRP A 305 -1.60 -5.11 19.86
N ALA A 306 -0.76 -5.21 20.90
CA ALA A 306 -0.92 -4.53 22.19
C ALA A 306 -0.31 -3.12 22.19
N VAL A 307 0.43 -2.78 21.13
CA VAL A 307 0.95 -1.46 20.80
C VAL A 307 0.76 -1.22 19.30
N PHE A 308 0.82 0.04 18.87
CA PHE A 308 0.93 0.32 17.44
C PHE A 308 2.34 -0.08 16.97
N PRO A 309 2.50 -0.86 15.89
CA PRO A 309 3.82 -1.24 15.41
C PRO A 309 4.56 -0.01 14.86
N LEU A 310 5.88 0.03 15.02
CA LEU A 310 6.69 1.06 14.36
C LEU A 310 6.71 0.81 12.85
N ILE A 311 6.15 1.73 12.08
CA ILE A 311 6.02 1.58 10.63
C ILE A 311 7.08 2.41 9.94
N ARG A 312 8.01 1.76 9.25
CA ARG A 312 8.92 2.48 8.37
C ARG A 312 8.14 3.05 7.18
N LEU A 313 8.30 4.35 6.94
CA LEU A 313 7.71 5.01 5.78
C LEU A 313 8.35 4.48 4.50
N ARG A 314 7.50 4.19 3.50
CA ARG A 314 7.91 3.84 2.14
C ARG A 314 8.64 5.01 1.48
N PRO A 315 9.49 4.77 0.46
CA PRO A 315 10.19 5.83 -0.26
C PRO A 315 9.27 6.98 -0.69
N GLU A 316 8.08 6.66 -1.21
CA GLU A 316 7.06 7.62 -1.65
C GLU A 316 6.45 8.41 -0.49
N GLN A 317 6.33 7.79 0.69
CA GLN A 317 5.85 8.45 1.90
C GLN A 317 6.93 9.35 2.50
N VAL A 318 8.19 8.94 2.51
CA VAL A 318 9.32 9.76 2.97
C VAL A 318 9.41 11.03 2.13
N ILE A 319 9.41 10.90 0.80
CA ILE A 319 9.45 12.08 -0.07
C ILE A 319 8.18 12.93 0.02
N GLY A 320 7.01 12.29 0.11
CA GLY A 320 5.74 12.98 0.31
C GLY A 320 5.75 13.80 1.60
N ALA A 321 6.31 13.26 2.68
CA ALA A 321 6.50 13.95 3.94
C ALA A 321 7.48 15.13 3.78
N MET A 322 8.66 14.93 3.17
CA MET A 322 9.63 16.03 2.94
C MET A 322 9.00 17.18 2.15
N LEU A 323 8.28 16.87 1.07
CA LEU A 323 7.60 17.84 0.22
C LEU A 323 6.48 18.58 0.97
N GLN A 324 5.68 17.86 1.74
CA GLN A 324 4.63 18.47 2.55
C GLN A 324 5.22 19.33 3.66
N SER A 325 6.33 18.93 4.29
CA SER A 325 7.00 19.71 5.33
C SER A 325 7.57 21.02 4.77
N ALA A 326 7.99 21.03 3.51
CA ALA A 326 8.44 22.25 2.83
C ALA A 326 7.30 23.25 2.51
N SER A 327 6.04 22.88 2.75
CA SER A 327 4.86 23.74 2.51
C SER A 327 3.90 23.80 3.70
N LEU A 328 3.53 25.01 4.12
CA LEU A 328 2.55 25.18 5.21
C LEU A 328 1.12 24.78 4.82
N LYS A 329 0.79 24.85 3.53
CA LYS A 329 -0.51 24.44 2.98
C LYS A 329 -0.44 23.01 2.45
N THR A 330 -1.59 22.35 2.40
CA THR A 330 -1.71 21.05 1.74
C THR A 330 -1.35 21.18 0.27
N ILE A 331 -0.41 20.38 -0.21
CA ILE A 331 -0.10 20.30 -1.64
C ILE A 331 -1.10 19.36 -2.31
N ASP A 332 -2.08 19.93 -3.01
CA ASP A 332 -3.16 19.22 -3.69
C ASP A 332 -3.24 19.57 -5.20
N ARG A 333 -4.32 19.13 -5.87
CA ARG A 333 -4.56 19.45 -7.29
C ARG A 333 -4.74 20.95 -7.58
N ASN A 334 -5.08 21.76 -6.58
CA ASN A 334 -5.24 23.20 -6.71
C ASN A 334 -3.90 23.96 -6.69
N SER A 335 -2.80 23.27 -6.36
CA SER A 335 -1.44 23.78 -6.52
C SER A 335 -1.10 23.99 -8.00
N HIS A 336 -0.29 25.02 -8.30
CA HIS A 336 0.12 25.34 -9.68
C HIS A 336 0.71 24.13 -10.41
N LEU A 337 0.35 23.97 -11.70
CA LEU A 337 0.77 22.84 -12.54
C LEU A 337 2.30 22.66 -12.57
N PHE A 338 3.05 23.76 -12.62
CA PHE A 338 4.51 23.74 -12.60
C PHE A 338 5.07 23.10 -11.31
N THR A 339 4.50 23.46 -10.15
CA THR A 339 4.86 22.88 -8.85
C THR A 339 4.56 21.38 -8.81
N ARG A 340 3.42 20.96 -9.39
CA ARG A 340 3.03 19.55 -9.47
C ARG A 340 3.95 18.74 -10.38
N VAL A 341 4.38 19.29 -11.52
CA VAL A 341 5.28 18.61 -12.48
C VAL A 341 6.69 18.45 -11.91
N ARG A 342 7.27 19.51 -11.33
CA ARG A 342 8.59 19.44 -10.69
C ARG A 342 8.60 18.42 -9.54
N ARG A 343 7.53 18.39 -8.75
CA ARG A 343 7.30 17.41 -7.70
C ARG A 343 7.29 15.99 -8.24
N PHE A 344 6.49 15.72 -9.28
CA PHE A 344 6.38 14.38 -9.86
C PHE A 344 7.73 13.81 -10.33
N PHE A 345 8.53 14.62 -11.02
CA PHE A 345 9.86 14.17 -11.46
C PHE A 345 10.84 13.98 -10.30
N GLY A 346 10.85 14.88 -9.32
CA GLY A 346 11.67 14.72 -8.11
C GLY A 346 11.26 13.50 -7.27
N GLU A 347 9.97 13.19 -7.22
CA GLU A 347 9.43 11.99 -6.58
C GLU A 347 9.96 10.72 -7.23
N GLN A 348 9.88 10.64 -8.56
CA GLN A 348 10.38 9.48 -9.31
C GLN A 348 11.90 9.30 -9.18
N GLU A 349 12.67 10.38 -9.30
CA GLU A 349 14.13 10.35 -9.18
C GLU A 349 14.56 9.87 -7.78
N PHE A 350 13.94 10.42 -6.72
CA PHE A 350 14.23 10.01 -5.35
C PHE A 350 13.84 8.57 -5.07
N VAL A 351 12.68 8.10 -5.53
CA VAL A 351 12.27 6.71 -5.30
C VAL A 351 13.25 5.74 -5.97
N GLN A 352 13.74 6.06 -7.17
CA GLN A 352 14.76 5.27 -7.85
C GLN A 352 16.09 5.25 -7.08
N GLU A 353 16.53 6.38 -6.53
CA GLU A 353 17.79 6.45 -5.78
C GLU A 353 17.68 5.88 -4.34
N TYR A 354 16.53 6.05 -3.69
CA TYR A 354 16.25 5.60 -2.33
C TYR A 354 15.95 4.09 -2.27
N GLY A 355 15.47 3.53 -3.40
CA GLY A 355 15.19 2.12 -3.62
C GLY A 355 13.69 1.82 -3.61
N ASP A 356 13.20 1.17 -4.67
CA ASP A 356 11.81 0.72 -4.79
C ASP A 356 11.68 -0.77 -4.43
N LEU A 357 10.66 -1.12 -3.63
CA LEU A 357 10.45 -2.46 -3.08
C LEU A 357 9.69 -3.41 -4.00
N GLY A 358 9.33 -2.95 -5.20
CA GLY A 358 8.56 -3.76 -6.13
C GLY A 358 7.23 -4.24 -5.54
N GLU A 359 6.94 -5.52 -5.75
CA GLU A 359 5.72 -6.17 -5.26
C GLU A 359 5.80 -6.53 -3.76
N GLU A 360 7.00 -6.52 -3.17
CA GLU A 360 7.26 -6.91 -1.78
C GLU A 360 7.21 -5.72 -0.80
N GLU A 361 6.36 -4.74 -1.10
CA GLU A 361 6.22 -3.49 -0.33
C GLU A 361 5.77 -3.63 1.13
N LEU A 362 5.34 -4.84 1.53
CA LEU A 362 4.93 -5.20 2.90
C LEU A 362 5.94 -6.12 3.60
N SER A 363 7.11 -6.35 2.99
CA SER A 363 8.22 -7.04 3.65
C SER A 363 8.85 -6.16 4.73
N GLU A 364 9.39 -6.79 5.79
CA GLU A 364 10.12 -6.08 6.83
C GLU A 364 11.41 -5.44 6.28
N GLN A 365 11.65 -4.18 6.67
CA GLN A 365 12.67 -3.33 6.07
C GLN A 365 13.64 -2.79 7.11
N THR A 366 14.94 -2.97 6.86
CA THR A 366 16.00 -2.26 7.59
C THR A 366 16.48 -1.05 6.80
N GLY A 367 16.73 0.07 7.47
CA GLY A 367 17.28 1.25 6.82
C GLY A 367 18.73 1.09 6.41
N THR A 368 19.06 1.67 5.26
CA THR A 368 20.43 1.57 4.72
C THR A 368 21.21 2.87 4.93
N ILE A 369 22.53 2.76 5.07
CA ILE A 369 23.43 3.93 5.12
C ILE A 369 23.27 4.81 3.86
N PRO A 370 23.20 4.24 2.63
CA PRO A 370 22.91 5.03 1.42
C PRO A 370 21.63 5.86 1.50
N GLN A 371 20.53 5.29 2.02
CA GLN A 371 19.26 6.04 2.20
C GLN A 371 19.42 7.24 3.14
N ALA A 372 20.16 7.08 4.24
CA ALA A 372 20.45 8.17 5.16
C ALA A 372 21.31 9.26 4.49
N LEU A 373 22.39 8.86 3.79
CA LEU A 373 23.28 9.78 3.09
C LEU A 373 22.58 10.52 1.96
N LEU A 374 21.68 9.85 1.24
CA LEU A 374 20.86 10.47 0.18
C LEU A 374 19.95 11.55 0.75
N ARG A 375 19.34 11.35 1.92
CA ARG A 375 18.55 12.41 2.56
C ARG A 375 19.39 13.58 3.05
N MET A 376 20.55 13.30 3.65
CA MET A 376 21.42 14.33 4.21
C MET A 376 22.04 15.22 3.12
N ASN A 377 22.45 14.61 2.00
CA ASN A 377 23.28 15.25 0.98
C ASN A 377 22.60 15.42 -0.38
N GLY A 378 21.42 14.79 -0.56
CA GLY A 378 20.70 14.77 -1.82
C GLY A 378 20.23 16.15 -2.24
N LYS A 379 20.13 16.33 -3.56
CA LYS A 379 19.69 17.57 -4.19
C LYS A 379 18.32 18.01 -3.69
N LEU A 380 17.38 17.08 -3.55
CA LEU A 380 16.02 17.37 -3.12
C LEU A 380 15.97 17.98 -1.71
N ALA A 381 16.66 17.40 -0.73
CA ALA A 381 16.69 17.92 0.63
C ALA A 381 17.23 19.37 0.64
N ARG A 382 18.29 19.63 -0.13
CA ARG A 382 18.86 20.97 -0.27
C ARG A 382 17.88 21.95 -0.90
N GLU A 383 17.17 21.55 -1.95
CA GLU A 383 16.20 22.41 -2.64
C GLU A 383 14.97 22.73 -1.77
N LEU A 384 14.49 21.76 -0.98
CA LEU A 384 13.33 21.96 -0.10
C LEU A 384 13.63 22.90 1.07
N LEU A 385 14.89 22.98 1.47
CA LEU A 385 15.34 23.80 2.60
C LEU A 385 15.83 25.20 2.18
N GLN A 386 16.04 25.46 0.88
CA GLN A 386 16.53 26.77 0.41
C GLN A 386 15.58 27.91 0.81
N THR A 387 16.18 29.06 1.19
CA THR A 387 15.44 30.29 1.51
C THR A 387 14.67 30.78 0.30
N GLY A 388 13.39 31.08 0.49
CA GLY A 388 12.55 31.67 -0.54
C GLY A 388 11.24 32.19 0.05
N PRO A 389 10.62 33.22 -0.56
CA PRO A 389 9.44 33.88 -0.01
C PRO A 389 8.20 32.98 0.14
N LEU A 390 8.24 31.77 -0.40
CA LEU A 390 7.15 30.78 -0.36
C LEU A 390 7.53 29.50 0.40
N GLY A 391 8.75 29.39 0.95
CA GLY A 391 9.20 28.20 1.69
C GLY A 391 8.64 28.16 3.11
N ALA A 392 8.34 26.97 3.62
CA ALA A 392 7.86 26.79 5.00
C ALA A 392 8.83 27.37 6.04
N THR A 393 10.13 27.22 5.84
CA THR A 393 11.17 27.72 6.76
C THR A 393 11.12 29.25 6.90
N THR A 394 11.10 29.98 5.78
CA THR A 394 10.96 31.45 5.76
C THR A 394 9.61 31.89 6.34
N ALA A 395 8.53 31.21 5.97
CA ALA A 395 7.19 31.55 6.47
C ALA A 395 7.06 31.37 7.99
N ILE A 396 7.58 30.26 8.54
CA ILE A 396 7.59 29.99 9.99
C ILE A 396 8.47 31.02 10.70
N ALA A 397 9.70 31.22 10.21
CA ALA A 397 10.64 32.17 10.82
C ALA A 397 10.06 33.58 10.93
N GLY A 398 9.35 34.04 9.89
CA GLY A 398 8.69 35.35 9.85
C GLY A 398 7.43 35.42 10.70
N ALA A 399 6.52 34.43 10.59
CA ALA A 399 5.24 34.43 11.30
C ALA A 399 5.36 34.26 12.82
N THR A 400 6.47 33.67 13.28
CA THR A 400 6.76 33.42 14.70
C THR A 400 7.87 34.32 15.24
N ALA A 401 8.15 35.44 14.55
CA ALA A 401 9.16 36.39 15.00
C ALA A 401 8.80 36.96 16.38
N GLY A 402 9.67 36.74 17.37
CA GLY A 402 9.44 37.14 18.76
C GLY A 402 8.83 36.07 19.66
N ASP A 403 8.49 34.89 19.11
CA ASP A 403 8.03 33.73 19.86
C ASP A 403 8.80 32.47 19.42
N ASP A 404 9.93 32.23 20.09
CA ASP A 404 10.84 31.13 19.76
C ASP A 404 10.25 29.75 20.11
N THR A 405 9.42 29.69 21.14
CA THR A 405 8.71 28.47 21.52
C THR A 405 7.69 28.08 20.45
N LEU A 406 6.90 29.02 19.95
CA LEU A 406 5.99 28.77 18.84
C LEU A 406 6.72 28.43 17.54
N CYS A 407 7.87 29.07 17.29
CA CYS A 407 8.72 28.75 16.14
C CYS A 407 9.16 27.29 16.17
N LEU A 408 9.76 26.86 17.29
CA LEU A 408 10.24 25.49 17.45
C LEU A 408 9.10 24.48 17.39
N ALA A 409 7.98 24.75 18.08
CA ALA A 409 6.80 23.91 18.02
C ALA A 409 6.28 23.74 16.58
N SER A 410 6.24 24.82 15.81
CA SER A 410 5.80 24.76 14.40
C SER A 410 6.75 23.94 13.54
N CYS A 411 8.07 23.99 13.78
CA CYS A 411 9.03 23.13 13.07
C CYS A 411 8.76 21.65 13.32
N PHE A 412 8.55 21.26 14.58
CA PHE A 412 8.26 19.87 14.95
C PHE A 412 6.90 19.41 14.43
N GLU A 413 5.85 20.24 14.51
CA GLU A 413 4.52 19.88 13.99
C GLU A 413 4.56 19.68 12.47
N VAL A 414 5.32 20.51 11.76
CA VAL A 414 5.45 20.42 10.30
C VAL A 414 6.24 19.19 9.88
N CYS A 415 7.35 18.90 10.56
CA CYS A 415 8.24 17.80 10.18
C CYS A 415 7.82 16.44 10.74
N LEU A 416 7.36 16.39 11.98
CA LEU A 416 7.13 15.16 12.74
C LEU A 416 5.68 14.99 13.23
N GLY A 417 4.81 15.99 13.03
CA GLY A 417 3.40 15.90 13.43
C GLY A 417 3.13 15.95 14.94
N ARG A 418 4.15 16.28 15.76
CA ARG A 418 4.05 16.40 17.22
C ARG A 418 4.71 17.68 17.73
N HIS A 419 4.55 17.97 19.01
CA HIS A 419 5.33 19.02 19.69
C HIS A 419 6.73 18.50 20.09
N PRO A 420 7.72 19.40 20.27
CA PRO A 420 9.01 19.01 20.82
C PRO A 420 8.86 18.56 22.27
N GLU A 421 9.60 17.52 22.65
CA GLU A 421 9.74 17.08 24.02
C GLU A 421 10.54 18.12 24.84
N PRO A 422 10.45 18.09 26.19
CA PRO A 422 11.18 19.04 27.03
C PRO A 422 12.70 19.06 26.80
N GLU A 423 13.30 17.89 26.56
CA GLU A 423 14.74 17.75 26.31
C GLU A 423 15.14 18.35 24.95
N GLU A 424 14.33 18.12 23.91
CA GLU A 424 14.52 18.70 22.58
C GLU A 424 14.37 20.23 22.61
N SER A 425 13.38 20.72 23.36
CA SER A 425 13.16 22.15 23.59
C SER A 425 14.36 22.78 24.30
N ALA A 426 14.87 22.14 25.35
CA ALA A 426 16.03 22.63 26.10
C ALA A 426 17.30 22.70 25.22
N ALA A 427 17.46 21.76 24.29
CA ALA A 427 18.60 21.73 23.37
C ALA A 427 18.49 22.77 22.24
N LEU A 428 17.30 22.95 21.65
CA LEU A 428 17.12 23.72 20.41
C LEU A 428 16.64 25.16 20.62
N LEU A 429 15.91 25.48 21.70
CA LEU A 429 15.46 26.86 21.95
C LEU A 429 16.61 27.86 22.06
N PRO A 430 17.73 27.59 22.76
CA PRO A 430 18.84 28.54 22.86
C PRO A 430 19.38 28.97 21.48
N TRP A 431 19.33 28.10 20.48
CA TRP A 431 19.78 28.40 19.11
C TRP A 431 18.86 29.40 18.40
N LEU A 432 17.57 29.44 18.73
CA LEU A 432 16.62 30.39 18.14
C LEU A 432 16.70 31.76 18.83
N THR A 433 16.87 31.79 20.16
CA THR A 433 16.77 33.00 20.98
C THR A 433 17.73 34.11 20.56
N GLU A 434 18.92 33.73 20.09
CA GLU A 434 19.99 34.66 19.68
C GLU A 434 19.93 35.09 18.21
N THR A 435 18.99 34.57 17.42
CA THR A 435 18.97 34.77 15.96
C THR A 435 17.89 35.76 15.51
N ARG A 436 18.21 36.62 14.54
CA ARG A 436 17.27 37.61 13.97
C ARG A 436 17.42 37.71 12.45
N GLY A 437 16.36 38.14 11.76
CA GLY A 437 16.37 38.31 10.31
C GLY A 437 16.82 37.03 9.59
N SER A 438 17.78 37.16 8.67
CA SER A 438 18.32 36.04 7.90
C SER A 438 18.97 34.94 8.77
N GLN A 439 19.54 35.29 9.93
CA GLN A 439 20.11 34.29 10.85
C GLN A 439 19.02 33.41 11.47
N ARG A 440 17.83 33.97 11.71
CA ARG A 440 16.67 33.19 12.19
C ARG A 440 16.18 32.24 11.12
N GLU A 441 16.08 32.71 9.88
CA GLU A 441 15.72 31.85 8.75
C GLU A 441 16.70 30.68 8.61
N GLN A 442 18.02 30.94 8.72
CA GLN A 442 19.03 29.89 8.71
C GLN A 442 18.86 28.91 9.88
N ALA A 443 18.62 29.40 11.10
CA ALA A 443 18.40 28.52 12.26
C ALA A 443 17.18 27.60 12.08
N VAL A 444 16.09 28.12 11.50
CA VAL A 444 14.91 27.31 11.16
C VAL A 444 15.24 26.27 10.09
N GLN A 445 16.06 26.60 9.09
CA GLN A 445 16.53 25.64 8.09
C GLN A 445 17.37 24.53 8.71
N ASP A 446 18.29 24.87 9.61
CA ASP A 446 19.15 23.90 10.27
C ASP A 446 18.33 22.96 11.17
N ILE A 447 17.31 23.48 11.86
CA ILE A 447 16.33 22.66 12.61
C ILE A 447 15.58 21.73 11.65
N PHE A 448 15.03 22.24 10.55
CA PHE A 448 14.36 21.39 9.56
C PHE A 448 15.27 20.31 9.00
N TRP A 449 16.53 20.66 8.70
CA TRP A 449 17.54 19.69 8.25
C TRP A 449 17.78 18.62 9.30
N ALA A 450 17.92 18.99 10.58
CA ALA A 450 18.10 18.03 11.67
C ALA A 450 16.88 17.11 11.80
N LEU A 451 15.66 17.65 11.70
CA LEU A 451 14.42 16.87 11.78
C LEU A 451 14.25 15.93 10.58
N PHE A 452 14.49 16.38 9.35
CA PHE A 452 14.42 15.53 8.14
C PHE A 452 15.38 14.35 8.17
N ASN A 453 16.52 14.53 8.83
CA ASN A 453 17.56 13.53 8.93
C ASN A 453 17.49 12.71 10.23
N SER A 454 16.53 13.00 11.11
CA SER A 454 16.31 12.17 12.29
C SER A 454 15.80 10.78 11.86
N PRO A 455 16.09 9.72 12.65
CA PRO A 455 15.48 8.42 12.42
C PRO A 455 13.96 8.55 12.37
N GLU A 456 13.37 9.25 13.35
CA GLU A 456 11.93 9.44 13.55
C GLU A 456 11.19 9.91 12.30
N PHE A 457 11.76 10.80 11.49
CA PHE A 457 11.13 11.28 10.26
C PHE A 457 10.80 10.17 9.24
N SER A 458 11.45 9.03 9.37
CA SER A 458 11.25 7.85 8.51
C SER A 458 10.29 6.82 9.12
N TRP A 459 9.68 7.11 10.26
CA TRP A 459 8.80 6.18 10.98
C TRP A 459 7.46 6.83 11.31
N ASN A 460 6.41 6.03 11.28
CA ASN A 460 5.11 6.32 11.87
C ASN A 460 4.97 5.48 13.14
N HIS A 461 4.67 6.13 14.25
CA HIS A 461 4.74 5.61 15.63
C HIS A 461 3.62 6.19 16.50
#